data_AF-A0A8T3Y3B0-F1
#
_entry.id   AF-A0A8T3Y3B0-F1
#
_cell.length_a   1.000
_cell.length_b   1.000
_cell.length_c   1.000
_cell.angle_alpha   90.00
_cell.angle_beta   90.00
_cell.angle_gamma   90.00
#
_symmetry.space_group_name_H-M   'P 1'
#
loop_
_entity.id
_entity.type
_entity.pdbx_description
1 polymer ?
#
loop_
_entity_poly.entity_id
_entity_poly.type
_entity_poly.pdbx_seq_one_letter_code
_entity_poly.pdbx_strand_id
1 'polypeptide(L)'
;MRVLTGLVLLIVIVLAGCILREPSFDPEAIEKEMLNEDRPLPVVAIHVSERSRNQWSRKDALYFEQYTALEEILNSHKIPFIELTDKDIESRLNLQSGTPRFPILFTLNNEVWSPEGIDAVNTYVASGGVTFFTHATFTRLAGNDAAEGCFLLDVGLDCVNPVRKENLLRTDLMSKREEHPLVAHLPDGDLVWRMSRYFTTPYDSFRVRTTTGREILRAGNGTDETVSLAVQDRGNGTFIYDSQFNMLWGRYQGEPGTQGALIALNAVRWAFLRARIPLISLKPWGSYDAAFMLRFDVETSENNLFALFPEFVDAVVDNNETATFYVLVDQEKKGKPDPSIDYYSIEDPAVQGLLRDAESEGVTIGSHSTWHIGPDFDRVERRINIWHSLFRLEDVLGHPVTDWVAPAFGANNDYSLRLMRDLGIRMTGNQNIGDLPHRSLSPEVRGLHYPVLEVPTSTLYHPDALNGSSLATVLEHHSLGSIEALVNESYERGGMINLYAHLKPENLEKLAFLIKTVRAKPNVWHPAPDELLDYWARRDAVDYDGLLIKGDYAHVFVMNNGNSTADGVLRVETLGKTFDIPFSLAPRQRSLLSAKIK
;
A
#
# COMPACT_ATOMS: atom_id res chain seq x y z
N MET A 1 -35.57 -3.71 59.33
CA MET A 1 -35.74 -3.15 57.98
C MET A 1 -34.37 -3.08 57.33
N ARG A 2 -34.00 -4.05 56.47
CA ARG A 2 -33.92 -3.94 54.98
C ARG A 2 -33.00 -2.77 54.55
N VAL A 3 -31.93 -2.88 53.73
CA VAL A 3 -31.58 -3.80 52.62
C VAL A 3 -30.12 -3.52 52.15
N LEU A 4 -29.37 -4.61 51.85
CA LEU A 4 -28.36 -4.88 50.78
C LEU A 4 -27.01 -4.13 50.55
N THR A 5 -25.96 -4.98 50.40
CA THR A 5 -24.82 -5.02 49.41
C THR A 5 -23.75 -3.91 49.39
N GLY A 6 -22.48 -4.15 49.06
CA GLY A 6 -21.77 -5.33 48.51
C GLY A 6 -20.28 -5.00 48.34
N LEU A 7 -19.39 -5.89 48.77
CA LEU A 7 -18.50 -6.72 47.94
C LEU A 7 -17.47 -5.96 47.08
N VAL A 8 -16.29 -5.69 47.67
CA VAL A 8 -15.07 -5.33 46.95
C VAL A 8 -14.36 -6.64 46.59
N LEU A 9 -14.37 -6.99 45.31
CA LEU A 9 -13.71 -8.18 44.75
C LEU A 9 -12.24 -7.85 44.48
N LEU A 10 -11.37 -8.37 45.35
CA LEU A 10 -9.92 -8.43 45.17
C LEU A 10 -9.62 -9.56 44.17
N ILE A 11 -9.32 -9.24 42.91
CA ILE A 11 -8.83 -10.23 41.93
C ILE A 11 -7.35 -10.48 42.24
N VAL A 12 -7.10 -11.53 43.01
CA VAL A 12 -5.80 -12.17 43.17
C VAL A 12 -5.65 -13.17 42.03
N ILE A 13 -4.68 -12.94 41.15
CA ILE A 13 -4.23 -13.90 40.15
C ILE A 13 -3.60 -15.09 40.90
N VAL A 14 -4.36 -16.18 41.03
CA VAL A 14 -3.86 -17.46 41.53
C VAL A 14 -3.23 -18.21 40.36
N LEU A 15 -1.93 -18.01 40.17
CA LEU A 15 -1.06 -18.92 39.43
C LEU A 15 -0.73 -20.11 40.34
N ALA A 16 -1.60 -21.12 40.36
CA ALA A 16 -1.37 -22.38 41.05
C ALA A 16 -1.41 -23.56 40.07
N GLY A 17 -0.23 -23.97 39.61
CA GLY A 17 0.23 -25.33 39.85
C GLY A 17 -0.42 -26.50 39.09
N CYS A 18 -1.13 -26.30 37.99
CA CYS A 18 -1.29 -27.37 37.00
C CYS A 18 -0.11 -27.33 36.03
N ILE A 19 0.97 -28.05 36.36
CA ILE A 19 1.97 -28.46 35.37
C ILE A 19 1.27 -29.50 34.48
N LEU A 20 0.42 -29.01 33.56
CA LEU A 20 0.23 -29.71 32.30
C LEU A 20 1.62 -29.77 31.70
N ARG A 21 2.20 -30.98 31.61
CA ARG A 21 3.34 -31.19 30.72
C ARG A 21 2.87 -30.67 29.37
N GLU A 22 3.37 -29.52 28.96
CA GLU A 22 3.26 -29.09 27.57
C GLU A 22 3.73 -30.29 26.75
N PRO A 23 2.91 -30.81 25.82
CA PRO A 23 3.36 -31.86 24.93
C PRO A 23 4.67 -31.37 24.34
N SER A 24 5.73 -32.16 24.49
CA SER A 24 7.06 -31.81 24.01
C SER A 24 6.92 -31.40 22.55
N PHE A 25 7.04 -30.10 22.32
CA PHE A 25 6.74 -29.48 21.07
C PHE A 25 7.95 -29.73 20.17
N ASP A 26 7.81 -30.67 19.23
CA ASP A 26 8.85 -31.02 18.27
C ASP A 26 8.57 -30.27 16.96
N PRO A 27 9.30 -29.18 16.66
CA PRO A 27 9.09 -28.39 15.45
C PRO A 27 9.33 -29.21 14.17
N GLU A 28 10.23 -30.20 14.18
CA GLU A 28 10.50 -31.05 13.02
C GLU A 28 9.35 -32.03 12.75
N ALA A 29 8.67 -32.50 13.81
CA ALA A 29 7.47 -33.32 13.68
C ALA A 29 6.30 -32.52 13.07
N ILE A 30 6.17 -31.25 13.45
CA ILE A 30 5.13 -30.35 12.91
C ILE A 30 5.41 -29.98 11.46
N GLU A 31 6.66 -29.70 11.09
CA GLU A 31 7.03 -29.42 9.69
C GLU A 31 6.73 -30.63 8.78
N LYS A 32 6.96 -31.86 9.27
CA LYS A 32 6.54 -33.10 8.59
C LYS A 32 5.03 -33.30 8.58
N GLU A 33 4.28 -32.82 9.59
CA GLU A 33 2.81 -32.89 9.64
C GLU A 33 2.17 -31.85 8.70
N MET A 34 2.74 -30.65 8.59
CA MET A 34 2.34 -29.57 7.68
C MET A 34 2.40 -29.99 6.20
N LEU A 35 3.36 -30.84 5.84
CA LEU A 35 3.49 -31.39 4.49
C LEU A 35 2.53 -32.56 4.19
N ASN A 36 1.80 -33.08 5.19
CA ASN A 36 1.00 -34.30 5.09
C ASN A 36 -0.53 -34.08 5.15
N GLU A 37 -1.03 -32.87 5.40
CA GLU A 37 -2.48 -32.60 5.35
C GLU A 37 -2.93 -32.12 3.96
N ASP A 38 -3.97 -32.75 3.39
CA ASP A 38 -4.65 -32.38 2.12
C ASP A 38 -5.40 -31.03 2.18
N ARG A 39 -4.88 -30.02 2.89
CA ARG A 39 -5.54 -28.72 3.06
C ARG A 39 -4.79 -27.63 2.31
N PRO A 40 -5.52 -26.64 1.73
CA PRO A 40 -4.84 -25.52 1.12
C PRO A 40 -4.11 -24.69 2.18
N LEU A 41 -2.95 -24.19 1.80
CA LEU A 41 -2.10 -23.35 2.62
C LEU A 41 -2.69 -21.94 2.70
N PRO A 42 -2.77 -21.33 3.89
CA PRO A 42 -3.17 -19.93 4.10
C PRO A 42 -2.09 -18.94 3.63
N VAL A 43 -1.69 -19.05 2.36
CA VAL A 43 -0.60 -18.31 1.74
C VAL A 43 -1.06 -17.82 0.37
N VAL A 44 -0.70 -16.59 0.01
CA VAL A 44 -0.92 -16.03 -1.34
C VAL A 44 0.15 -16.58 -2.28
N ALA A 45 -0.25 -17.12 -3.44
CA ALA A 45 0.72 -17.51 -4.47
C ALA A 45 0.93 -16.39 -5.49
N ILE A 46 2.18 -16.08 -5.82
CA ILE A 46 2.57 -15.12 -6.86
C ILE A 46 3.37 -15.87 -7.93
N HIS A 47 2.84 -15.96 -9.14
CA HIS A 47 3.57 -16.55 -10.26
C HIS A 47 4.49 -15.53 -10.92
N VAL A 48 5.78 -15.86 -11.00
CA VAL A 48 6.81 -15.05 -11.65
C VAL A 48 7.46 -15.84 -12.79
N SER A 49 6.97 -15.65 -14.01
CA SER A 49 7.38 -16.46 -15.16
C SER A 49 8.83 -16.19 -15.59
N GLU A 50 9.70 -17.21 -15.61
CA GLU A 50 11.04 -17.16 -16.20
C GLU A 50 10.99 -16.83 -17.69
N ARG A 51 9.99 -17.34 -18.42
CA ARG A 51 9.84 -17.09 -19.85
C ARG A 51 9.53 -15.64 -20.14
N SER A 52 8.62 -15.06 -19.36
CA SER A 52 8.27 -13.65 -19.49
C SER A 52 9.41 -12.76 -19.00
N ARG A 53 10.11 -13.15 -17.93
CA ARG A 53 11.33 -12.49 -17.41
C ARG A 53 12.35 -12.15 -18.48
N ASN A 54 12.65 -13.11 -19.34
CA ASN A 54 13.63 -12.94 -20.43
C ASN A 54 13.19 -11.90 -21.48
N GLN A 55 11.94 -11.42 -21.41
CA GLN A 55 11.35 -10.44 -22.32
C GLN A 55 11.02 -9.10 -21.64
N TRP A 56 11.28 -8.95 -20.34
CA TRP A 56 11.04 -7.72 -19.58
C TRP A 56 11.97 -6.56 -19.98
N SER A 57 12.87 -6.76 -20.93
CA SER A 57 13.71 -5.70 -21.51
C SER A 57 12.95 -4.68 -22.37
N ARG A 58 11.60 -4.64 -22.31
CA ARG A 58 10.84 -3.55 -22.92
C ARG A 58 11.19 -2.27 -22.16
N LYS A 59 11.81 -1.32 -22.87
CA LYS A 59 12.26 -0.04 -22.30
C LYS A 59 11.13 0.81 -21.71
N ASP A 60 9.88 0.46 -22.03
CA ASP A 60 8.71 1.29 -21.77
C ASP A 60 7.85 0.81 -20.58
N ALA A 61 8.18 -0.29 -19.90
CA ALA A 61 7.55 -0.67 -18.62
C ALA A 61 8.30 -1.86 -18.05
N LEU A 62 8.76 -1.77 -16.80
CA LEU A 62 9.40 -2.90 -16.14
C LEU A 62 8.30 -3.77 -15.53
N TYR A 63 8.01 -4.89 -16.19
CA TYR A 63 6.95 -5.82 -15.76
C TYR A 63 7.14 -6.36 -14.34
N PHE A 64 8.36 -6.29 -13.79
CA PHE A 64 8.60 -6.67 -12.41
C PHE A 64 8.00 -5.75 -11.37
N GLU A 65 7.77 -4.48 -11.71
CA GLU A 65 7.26 -3.49 -10.77
C GLU A 65 5.91 -3.92 -10.19
N GLN A 66 5.02 -4.50 -10.99
CA GLN A 66 3.70 -4.92 -10.50
C GLN A 66 3.78 -5.98 -9.41
N TYR A 67 4.49 -7.09 -9.63
CA TYR A 67 4.53 -8.12 -8.60
C TYR A 67 5.43 -7.72 -7.44
N THR A 68 6.47 -6.90 -7.65
CA THR A 68 7.28 -6.40 -6.53
C THR A 68 6.47 -5.43 -5.66
N ALA A 69 5.61 -4.61 -6.27
CA ALA A 69 4.64 -3.80 -5.53
C ALA A 69 3.60 -4.67 -4.80
N LEU A 70 3.14 -5.78 -5.40
CA LEU A 70 2.27 -6.74 -4.70
C LEU A 70 2.98 -7.37 -3.51
N GLU A 71 4.23 -7.82 -3.68
CA GLU A 71 5.07 -8.34 -2.59
C GLU A 71 5.19 -7.29 -1.48
N GLU A 72 5.43 -6.02 -1.81
CA GLU A 72 5.55 -4.95 -0.80
C GLU A 72 4.23 -4.62 -0.10
N ILE A 73 3.10 -4.65 -0.81
CA ILE A 73 1.76 -4.54 -0.20
C ILE A 73 1.54 -5.68 0.79
N LEU A 74 1.86 -6.91 0.41
CA LEU A 74 1.69 -8.09 1.28
C LEU A 74 2.67 -8.05 2.47
N ASN A 75 3.92 -7.64 2.26
CA ASN A 75 4.90 -7.42 3.33
C ASN A 75 4.44 -6.35 4.31
N SER A 76 3.92 -5.23 3.81
CA SER A 76 3.42 -4.12 4.61
C SER A 76 2.23 -4.54 5.47
N HIS A 77 1.35 -5.43 4.97
CA HIS A 77 0.27 -6.05 5.76
C HIS A 77 0.70 -7.31 6.52
N LYS A 78 1.95 -7.76 6.34
CA LYS A 78 2.49 -9.04 6.83
C LYS A 78 1.53 -10.18 6.49
N ILE A 79 1.13 -10.30 5.23
CA ILE A 79 0.35 -11.43 4.70
C ILE A 79 1.34 -12.44 4.09
N PRO A 80 1.35 -13.72 4.51
CA PRO A 80 2.25 -14.72 3.95
C PRO A 80 2.03 -14.91 2.45
N PHE A 81 3.11 -14.95 1.68
CA PHE A 81 3.07 -15.28 0.26
C PHE A 81 4.23 -16.19 -0.15
N ILE A 82 4.10 -16.79 -1.33
CA ILE A 82 5.14 -17.61 -1.96
C ILE A 82 5.22 -17.29 -3.45
N GLU A 83 6.45 -17.21 -3.97
CA GLU A 83 6.69 -17.15 -5.40
C GLU A 83 6.65 -18.54 -6.03
N LEU A 84 5.95 -18.66 -7.15
CA LEU A 84 5.92 -19.85 -7.99
C LEU A 84 6.62 -19.56 -9.32
N THR A 85 7.46 -20.49 -9.75
CA THR A 85 8.10 -20.49 -11.07
C THR A 85 7.16 -21.06 -12.14
N ASP A 86 7.53 -20.89 -13.42
CA ASP A 86 6.84 -21.57 -14.53
C ASP A 86 6.76 -23.09 -14.29
N LYS A 87 7.85 -23.69 -13.78
CA LYS A 87 7.96 -25.12 -13.49
C LYS A 87 7.02 -25.54 -12.36
N ASP A 88 6.87 -24.72 -11.33
CA ASP A 88 5.97 -24.98 -10.21
C ASP A 88 4.52 -25.01 -10.67
N ILE A 89 4.14 -24.08 -11.57
CA ILE A 89 2.81 -24.08 -12.19
C ILE A 89 2.60 -25.32 -13.06
N GLU A 90 3.54 -25.64 -13.95
CA GLU A 90 3.45 -26.79 -14.86
C GLU A 90 3.39 -28.14 -14.14
N SER A 91 4.13 -28.26 -13.04
CA SER A 91 4.08 -29.44 -12.15
C SER A 91 2.87 -29.45 -11.22
N ARG A 92 1.98 -28.46 -11.35
CA ARG A 92 0.74 -28.31 -10.60
C ARG A 92 0.97 -28.19 -9.09
N LEU A 93 2.05 -27.52 -8.66
CA LEU A 93 2.26 -27.23 -7.24
C LEU A 93 1.22 -26.28 -6.65
N ASN A 94 0.44 -25.61 -7.50
CA ASN A 94 -0.75 -24.88 -7.13
C ASN A 94 -1.95 -25.80 -6.78
N LEU A 95 -1.82 -27.12 -6.96
CA LEU A 95 -2.80 -28.13 -6.55
C LEU A 95 -2.21 -29.05 -5.48
N GLN A 96 -3.08 -29.54 -4.61
CA GLN A 96 -2.78 -30.60 -3.65
C GLN A 96 -3.94 -31.58 -3.65
N SER A 97 -3.66 -32.84 -4.01
CA SER A 97 -4.68 -33.91 -4.11
C SER A 97 -5.90 -33.53 -4.97
N GLY A 98 -5.66 -32.76 -6.04
CA GLY A 98 -6.71 -32.28 -6.96
C GLY A 98 -7.52 -31.08 -6.46
N THR A 99 -7.16 -30.51 -5.31
CA THR A 99 -7.76 -29.27 -4.78
C THR A 99 -6.78 -28.11 -4.88
N PRO A 100 -7.23 -26.84 -4.93
CA PRO A 100 -6.35 -25.69 -4.89
C PRO A 100 -5.46 -25.75 -3.65
N ARG A 101 -4.14 -25.65 -3.82
CA ARG A 101 -3.19 -25.58 -2.70
C ARG A 101 -3.15 -24.18 -2.08
N PHE A 102 -3.46 -23.16 -2.86
CA PHE A 102 -3.50 -21.77 -2.40
C PHE A 102 -4.93 -21.22 -2.63
N PRO A 103 -5.44 -20.30 -1.79
CA PRO A 103 -6.73 -19.66 -2.03
C PRO A 103 -6.72 -18.80 -3.30
N ILE A 104 -5.60 -18.10 -3.54
CA ILE A 104 -5.43 -17.18 -4.67
C ILE A 104 -4.04 -17.33 -5.30
N LEU A 105 -4.01 -17.26 -6.64
CA LEU A 105 -2.83 -17.19 -7.47
C LEU A 105 -2.83 -15.85 -8.23
N PHE A 106 -1.85 -15.00 -7.96
CA PHE A 106 -1.57 -13.82 -8.77
C PHE A 106 -0.64 -14.18 -9.91
N THR A 107 -0.94 -13.71 -11.11
CA THR A 107 -0.03 -13.79 -12.25
C THR A 107 -0.08 -12.48 -13.02
N LEU A 108 0.97 -11.68 -12.85
CA LEU A 108 1.00 -10.29 -13.27
C LEU A 108 1.98 -10.13 -14.43
N ASN A 109 1.51 -9.63 -15.57
CA ASN A 109 2.31 -9.37 -16.77
C ASN A 109 3.12 -10.58 -17.31
N ASN A 110 2.68 -11.81 -17.02
CA ASN A 110 3.31 -13.01 -17.55
C ASN A 110 2.74 -13.33 -18.93
N GLU A 111 3.36 -12.81 -19.99
CA GLU A 111 2.84 -12.95 -21.35
C GLU A 111 2.96 -14.36 -21.92
N VAL A 112 4.10 -15.00 -21.66
CA VAL A 112 4.54 -16.20 -22.38
C VAL A 112 4.32 -17.44 -21.54
N TRP A 113 3.52 -18.37 -22.07
CA TRP A 113 3.09 -19.58 -21.38
C TRP A 113 3.33 -20.83 -22.20
N SER A 114 3.62 -21.94 -21.52
CA SER A 114 3.52 -23.28 -22.11
C SER A 114 2.05 -23.74 -22.15
N PRO A 115 1.67 -24.64 -23.07
CA PRO A 115 0.37 -25.31 -23.02
C PRO A 115 0.09 -25.97 -21.67
N GLU A 116 1.12 -26.58 -21.05
CA GLU A 116 1.03 -27.23 -19.75
C GLU A 116 0.71 -26.24 -18.63
N GLY A 117 1.31 -25.06 -18.63
CA GLY A 117 1.02 -24.00 -17.67
C GLY A 117 -0.41 -23.47 -17.80
N ILE A 118 -0.90 -23.29 -19.04
CA ILE A 118 -2.29 -22.92 -19.32
C ILE A 118 -3.27 -23.97 -18.77
N ASP A 119 -3.01 -25.25 -19.03
CA ASP A 119 -3.84 -26.35 -18.53
C ASP A 119 -3.81 -26.44 -16.99
N ALA A 120 -2.64 -26.22 -16.38
CA ALA A 120 -2.51 -26.21 -14.93
C ALA A 120 -3.31 -25.08 -14.26
N VAL A 121 -3.28 -23.87 -14.81
CA VAL A 121 -4.09 -22.74 -14.31
C VAL A 121 -5.58 -23.01 -14.48
N ASN A 122 -6.00 -23.51 -15.64
CA ASN A 122 -7.40 -23.88 -15.87
C ASN A 122 -7.87 -24.96 -14.90
N THR A 123 -7.04 -25.98 -14.64
CA THR A 123 -7.35 -27.03 -13.67
C THR A 123 -7.47 -26.47 -12.25
N TYR A 124 -6.56 -25.57 -11.86
CA TYR A 124 -6.58 -24.92 -10.56
C TYR A 124 -7.87 -24.13 -10.32
N VAL A 125 -8.29 -23.32 -11.29
CA VAL A 125 -9.55 -22.58 -11.22
C VAL A 125 -10.75 -23.53 -11.22
N ALA A 126 -10.79 -24.51 -12.13
CA ALA A 126 -11.89 -25.48 -12.16
C ALA A 126 -12.07 -26.25 -10.83
N SER A 127 -10.97 -26.43 -10.09
CA SER A 127 -10.94 -27.12 -8.79
C SER A 127 -11.35 -26.25 -7.61
N GLY A 128 -11.62 -24.95 -7.81
CA GLY A 128 -12.04 -24.03 -6.75
C GLY A 128 -11.12 -22.84 -6.50
N GLY A 129 -9.97 -22.76 -7.19
CA GLY A 129 -8.97 -21.73 -6.96
C GLY A 129 -9.38 -20.38 -7.55
N VAL A 130 -8.85 -19.29 -6.98
CA VAL A 130 -8.97 -17.94 -7.55
C VAL A 130 -7.69 -17.58 -8.28
N THR A 131 -7.77 -17.13 -9.53
CA THR A 131 -6.62 -16.59 -10.27
C THR A 131 -6.84 -15.12 -10.59
N PHE A 132 -5.98 -14.25 -10.07
CA PHE A 132 -5.91 -12.83 -10.43
C PHE A 132 -4.85 -12.63 -11.50
N PHE A 133 -5.20 -12.01 -12.62
CA PHE A 133 -4.26 -11.77 -13.71
C PHE A 133 -4.46 -10.41 -14.37
N THR A 134 -3.37 -9.88 -14.93
CA THR A 134 -3.39 -8.56 -15.57
C THR A 134 -3.31 -8.62 -17.09
N HIS A 135 -3.60 -7.49 -17.70
CA HIS A 135 -3.72 -7.13 -19.11
C HIS A 135 -2.85 -7.86 -20.16
N ALA A 136 -1.60 -8.22 -19.85
CA ALA A 136 -0.70 -8.90 -20.78
C ALA A 136 -0.56 -10.40 -20.49
N THR A 137 -1.19 -10.89 -19.43
CA THR A 137 -1.03 -12.27 -18.97
C THR A 137 -1.80 -13.24 -19.87
N PHE A 138 -1.22 -14.41 -20.15
CA PHE A 138 -1.82 -15.45 -20.99
C PHE A 138 -2.04 -15.00 -22.43
N THR A 139 -1.17 -14.16 -22.99
CA THR A 139 -1.35 -13.62 -24.34
C THR A 139 -0.53 -14.35 -25.41
N ARG A 140 0.49 -15.14 -25.02
CA ARG A 140 1.43 -15.79 -25.96
C ARG A 140 1.81 -17.19 -25.55
N LEU A 141 1.89 -18.08 -26.54
CA LEU A 141 2.45 -19.42 -26.33
C LEU A 141 3.97 -19.40 -26.52
N ALA A 142 4.68 -20.15 -25.69
CA ALA A 142 6.12 -20.33 -25.79
C ALA A 142 6.49 -20.92 -27.16
N GLY A 143 7.47 -20.31 -27.84
CA GLY A 143 7.91 -20.71 -29.17
C GLY A 143 6.99 -20.28 -30.31
N ASN A 144 5.93 -19.51 -30.03
CA ASN A 144 5.04 -18.95 -31.05
C ASN A 144 4.81 -17.45 -30.82
N ASP A 145 5.58 -16.62 -31.55
CA ASP A 145 5.41 -15.16 -31.55
C ASP A 145 4.16 -14.71 -32.35
N ALA A 146 3.52 -15.64 -33.08
CA ALA A 146 2.38 -15.39 -33.95
C ALA A 146 1.03 -15.85 -33.35
N ALA A 147 0.95 -16.12 -32.04
CA ALA A 147 -0.35 -16.38 -31.41
C ALA A 147 -1.19 -15.08 -31.38
N GLU A 148 -1.97 -14.86 -32.44
CA GLU A 148 -2.88 -13.73 -32.68
C GLU A 148 -4.21 -13.84 -31.90
N GLY A 149 -4.19 -14.37 -30.68
CA GLY A 149 -5.36 -14.49 -29.80
C GLY A 149 -5.32 -13.48 -28.66
N CYS A 150 -6.48 -13.08 -28.12
CA CYS A 150 -6.51 -12.13 -27.00
C CYS A 150 -6.01 -12.75 -25.68
N PHE A 151 -6.59 -13.88 -25.29
CA PHE A 151 -6.17 -14.66 -24.14
C PHE A 151 -6.13 -16.14 -24.51
N LEU A 152 -5.13 -16.86 -24.01
CA LEU A 152 -4.99 -18.31 -24.13
C LEU A 152 -5.93 -19.07 -23.20
N LEU A 153 -6.40 -18.40 -22.15
CA LEU A 153 -7.45 -18.92 -21.29
C LEU A 153 -8.80 -18.61 -21.90
N ASP A 154 -9.71 -19.57 -21.81
CA ASP A 154 -11.14 -19.28 -21.94
C ASP A 154 -11.62 -18.59 -20.67
N VAL A 155 -11.19 -17.34 -20.55
CA VAL A 155 -11.60 -16.46 -19.48
C VAL A 155 -12.91 -15.80 -19.81
N GLY A 156 -13.41 -15.80 -21.07
CA GLY A 156 -14.62 -15.14 -21.59
C GLY A 156 -14.40 -13.73 -22.20
N LEU A 157 -13.15 -13.24 -22.22
CA LEU A 157 -12.79 -11.86 -22.66
C LEU A 157 -12.17 -11.97 -24.04
N ASP A 158 -12.41 -10.97 -24.87
CA ASP A 158 -11.78 -10.85 -26.16
C ASP A 158 -11.21 -9.44 -26.35
N CYS A 159 -10.26 -9.31 -27.26
CA CYS A 159 -9.59 -8.05 -27.53
C CYS A 159 -10.48 -7.25 -28.46
N VAL A 160 -10.48 -5.93 -28.31
CA VAL A 160 -11.17 -5.07 -29.27
C VAL A 160 -10.45 -5.10 -30.62
N ASN A 161 -9.11 -5.14 -30.58
CA ASN A 161 -8.27 -5.27 -31.75
C ASN A 161 -7.40 -6.54 -31.67
N PRO A 162 -7.41 -7.42 -32.68
CA PRO A 162 -6.56 -8.61 -32.71
C PRO A 162 -5.07 -8.26 -32.75
N VAL A 163 -4.70 -7.07 -33.25
CA VAL A 163 -3.33 -6.56 -33.23
C VAL A 163 -3.03 -5.99 -31.84
N ARG A 164 -2.26 -6.73 -31.06
CA ARG A 164 -1.92 -6.42 -29.67
C ARG A 164 -1.44 -4.97 -29.43
N LYS A 165 -0.56 -4.44 -30.28
CA LYS A 165 -0.04 -3.06 -30.14
C LYS A 165 -1.12 -2.00 -30.33
N GLU A 166 -2.12 -2.31 -31.16
CA GLU A 166 -3.25 -1.44 -31.39
C GLU A 166 -4.31 -1.60 -30.29
N ASN A 167 -4.21 -2.64 -29.46
CA ASN A 167 -5.14 -2.92 -28.38
C ASN A 167 -4.80 -2.20 -27.06
N LEU A 168 -3.80 -1.31 -27.08
CA LEU A 168 -3.45 -0.45 -25.94
C LEU A 168 -4.31 0.83 -25.96
N LEU A 169 -4.76 1.28 -24.80
CA LEU A 169 -5.56 2.49 -24.65
C LEU A 169 -5.10 3.31 -23.45
N ARG A 170 -5.23 4.62 -23.58
CA ARG A 170 -5.17 5.54 -22.45
C ARG A 170 -6.51 5.55 -21.74
N THR A 171 -6.52 5.16 -20.48
CA THR A 171 -7.67 5.28 -19.61
C THR A 171 -7.50 6.55 -18.81
N ASP A 172 -8.38 7.54 -19.02
CA ASP A 172 -8.40 8.75 -18.19
C ASP A 172 -9.55 8.69 -17.18
N LEU A 173 -10.60 7.93 -17.47
CA LEU A 173 -11.78 7.75 -16.64
C LEU A 173 -12.05 6.28 -16.39
N MET A 174 -12.64 5.96 -15.24
CA MET A 174 -13.06 4.63 -14.83
C MET A 174 -14.43 4.68 -14.20
N SER A 175 -15.36 3.87 -14.70
CA SER A 175 -16.69 3.76 -14.12
C SER A 175 -16.81 2.47 -13.34
N LYS A 176 -17.27 2.55 -12.09
CA LYS A 176 -17.80 1.39 -11.37
C LYS A 176 -19.10 0.95 -12.05
N ARG A 177 -19.24 -0.35 -12.31
CA ARG A 177 -20.37 -0.92 -13.05
C ARG A 177 -21.27 -1.76 -12.16
N GLU A 178 -20.67 -2.50 -11.23
CA GLU A 178 -21.37 -3.42 -10.33
C GLU A 178 -20.79 -3.33 -8.91
N GLU A 179 -21.64 -3.58 -7.92
CA GLU A 179 -21.22 -3.71 -6.53
C GLU A 179 -20.61 -5.08 -6.28
N HIS A 180 -19.34 -5.10 -5.90
CA HIS A 180 -18.62 -6.33 -5.61
C HIS A 180 -17.55 -6.07 -4.54
N PRO A 181 -17.23 -7.03 -3.66
CA PRO A 181 -16.22 -6.86 -2.60
C PRO A 181 -14.86 -6.32 -3.08
N LEU A 182 -14.48 -6.61 -4.34
CA LEU A 182 -13.24 -6.13 -4.95
C LEU A 182 -13.19 -4.60 -5.15
N VAL A 183 -14.34 -3.97 -5.35
CA VAL A 183 -14.48 -2.53 -5.68
C VAL A 183 -15.38 -1.80 -4.69
N ALA A 184 -15.64 -2.39 -3.52
CA ALA A 184 -16.53 -1.82 -2.51
C ALA A 184 -16.04 -0.46 -1.98
N HIS A 185 -14.74 -0.21 -2.05
CA HIS A 185 -14.12 1.08 -1.67
C HIS A 185 -14.21 2.14 -2.78
N LEU A 186 -14.56 1.76 -4.01
CA LEU A 186 -14.73 2.72 -5.10
C LEU A 186 -16.14 3.31 -5.07
N PRO A 187 -16.29 4.63 -5.21
CA PRO A 187 -17.60 5.24 -5.34
C PRO A 187 -18.22 4.94 -6.71
N ASP A 188 -19.53 5.13 -6.80
CA ASP A 188 -20.26 5.06 -8.07
C ASP A 188 -19.90 6.25 -8.99
N GLY A 189 -20.12 6.06 -10.29
CA GLY A 189 -19.87 7.08 -11.32
C GLY A 189 -18.48 7.01 -11.95
N ASP A 190 -18.14 8.05 -12.71
CA ASP A 190 -16.87 8.14 -13.42
C ASP A 190 -15.77 8.74 -12.52
N LEU A 191 -14.67 8.02 -12.41
CA LEU A 191 -13.50 8.37 -11.62
C LEU A 191 -12.36 8.75 -12.56
N VAL A 192 -11.67 9.87 -12.32
CA VAL A 192 -10.41 10.16 -13.01
C VAL A 192 -9.38 9.13 -12.57
N TRP A 193 -8.89 8.36 -13.53
CA TRP A 193 -7.99 7.25 -13.31
C TRP A 193 -6.79 7.38 -14.23
N ARG A 194 -5.84 8.25 -13.87
CA ARG A 194 -4.65 8.51 -14.67
C ARG A 194 -3.49 7.68 -14.14
N MET A 195 -2.88 6.86 -14.98
CA MET A 195 -1.67 6.13 -14.62
C MET A 195 -0.42 6.92 -15.02
N SER A 196 0.73 6.47 -14.50
CA SER A 196 2.02 7.12 -14.73
C SER A 196 2.43 7.20 -16.20
N ARG A 197 2.70 8.43 -16.66
CA ARG A 197 3.15 8.73 -18.03
C ARG A 197 4.67 8.69 -18.23
N TYR A 198 5.43 8.29 -17.21
CA TYR A 198 6.89 8.48 -17.23
C TYR A 198 7.65 7.44 -18.04
N PHE A 199 6.98 6.37 -18.46
CA PHE A 199 7.46 5.58 -19.56
C PHE A 199 6.87 6.07 -20.88
N THR A 200 7.65 5.91 -21.94
CA THR A 200 7.36 6.22 -23.35
C THR A 200 6.06 5.63 -23.91
N THR A 201 5.31 4.85 -23.12
CA THR A 201 3.99 4.35 -23.47
C THR A 201 2.90 5.33 -23.02
N PRO A 202 2.16 5.95 -23.95
CA PRO A 202 1.01 6.80 -23.62
C PRO A 202 -0.24 5.98 -23.22
N TYR A 203 -0.07 4.70 -22.85
CA TYR A 203 -1.14 3.73 -22.68
C TYR A 203 -1.12 3.11 -21.30
N ASP A 204 -2.30 3.01 -20.71
CA ASP A 204 -2.49 2.67 -19.31
C ASP A 204 -3.27 1.36 -19.14
N SER A 205 -3.96 0.91 -20.21
CA SER A 205 -4.78 -0.30 -20.20
C SER A 205 -4.77 -1.09 -21.51
N PHE A 206 -5.16 -2.36 -21.42
CA PHE A 206 -5.48 -3.20 -22.57
C PHE A 206 -6.99 -3.19 -22.87
N ARG A 207 -7.39 -2.98 -24.12
CA ARG A 207 -8.80 -2.89 -24.54
C ARG A 207 -9.40 -4.27 -24.69
N VAL A 208 -10.34 -4.59 -23.81
CA VAL A 208 -11.01 -5.88 -23.85
C VAL A 208 -12.51 -5.67 -23.76
N ARG A 209 -13.24 -6.55 -24.42
CA ARG A 209 -14.69 -6.64 -24.41
C ARG A 209 -15.12 -8.00 -23.86
N THR A 210 -16.31 -8.06 -23.30
CA THR A 210 -16.90 -9.35 -22.91
C THR A 210 -17.42 -10.10 -24.14
N THR A 211 -17.36 -11.43 -24.10
CA THR A 211 -17.98 -12.27 -25.15
C THR A 211 -19.24 -12.97 -24.66
N THR A 212 -19.27 -13.51 -23.42
CA THR A 212 -20.48 -13.98 -22.71
C THR A 212 -20.23 -14.12 -21.20
N GLY A 213 -21.29 -14.05 -20.37
CA GLY A 213 -21.35 -14.66 -19.03
C GLY A 213 -20.50 -14.08 -17.90
N ARG A 214 -20.24 -12.76 -17.90
CA ARG A 214 -19.30 -12.10 -16.99
C ARG A 214 -19.90 -10.97 -16.18
N GLU A 215 -19.39 -10.82 -14.95
CA GLU A 215 -19.61 -9.63 -14.12
C GLU A 215 -18.54 -8.58 -14.46
N ILE A 216 -18.96 -7.44 -14.98
CA ILE A 216 -18.04 -6.32 -15.26
C ILE A 216 -18.09 -5.44 -14.03
N LEU A 217 -16.98 -5.37 -13.30
CA LEU A 217 -16.92 -4.54 -12.09
C LEU A 217 -16.54 -3.10 -12.44
N ARG A 218 -15.69 -2.92 -13.45
CA ARG A 218 -15.15 -1.63 -13.85
C ARG A 218 -14.89 -1.57 -15.35
N ALA A 219 -15.14 -0.40 -15.94
CA ALA A 219 -14.86 -0.12 -17.35
C ALA A 219 -14.15 1.23 -17.53
N GLY A 220 -13.23 1.32 -18.48
CA GLY A 220 -12.46 2.55 -18.77
C GLY A 220 -13.16 3.47 -19.78
N ASN A 221 -13.09 4.78 -19.61
CA ASN A 221 -13.67 5.76 -20.55
C ASN A 221 -15.17 5.53 -20.88
N GLY A 222 -15.92 4.87 -19.99
CA GLY A 222 -17.37 4.71 -20.08
C GLY A 222 -17.91 3.75 -21.15
N THR A 223 -17.09 3.00 -21.88
CA THR A 223 -17.55 2.05 -22.92
C THR A 223 -17.48 0.59 -22.48
N ASP A 224 -18.24 -0.31 -23.13
CA ASP A 224 -18.19 -1.75 -22.86
C ASP A 224 -17.01 -2.45 -23.57
N GLU A 225 -16.25 -1.70 -24.37
CA GLU A 225 -15.07 -2.15 -25.11
C GLU A 225 -13.76 -1.96 -24.32
N THR A 226 -13.87 -1.58 -23.05
CA THR A 226 -12.76 -1.17 -22.20
C THR A 226 -12.91 -1.75 -20.80
N VAL A 227 -13.35 -3.01 -20.73
CA VAL A 227 -13.46 -3.74 -19.47
C VAL A 227 -12.11 -3.66 -18.75
N SER A 228 -12.13 -3.18 -17.52
CA SER A 228 -10.92 -2.88 -16.78
C SER A 228 -10.78 -3.64 -15.47
N LEU A 229 -11.90 -4.14 -14.94
CA LEU A 229 -11.91 -5.18 -13.93
C LEU A 229 -13.12 -6.09 -14.20
N ALA A 230 -12.89 -7.39 -14.29
CA ALA A 230 -13.96 -8.37 -14.49
C ALA A 230 -13.72 -9.64 -13.70
N VAL A 231 -14.82 -10.30 -13.37
CA VAL A 231 -14.86 -11.57 -12.66
C VAL A 231 -15.57 -12.61 -13.51
N GLN A 232 -15.02 -13.82 -13.58
CA GLN A 232 -15.66 -14.98 -14.19
C GLN A 232 -15.51 -16.22 -13.33
N ASP A 233 -16.63 -16.73 -12.83
CA ASP A 233 -16.68 -18.06 -12.25
C ASP A 233 -16.48 -19.15 -13.32
N ARG A 234 -15.71 -20.18 -12.97
CA ARG A 234 -15.48 -21.36 -13.81
C ARG A 234 -15.42 -22.60 -12.93
N GLY A 235 -16.45 -23.44 -13.03
CA GLY A 235 -16.61 -24.55 -12.09
C GLY A 235 -16.79 -24.00 -10.67
N ASN A 236 -15.93 -24.42 -9.75
CA ASN A 236 -15.97 -23.94 -8.36
C ASN A 236 -15.07 -22.72 -8.09
N GLY A 237 -14.18 -22.36 -9.01
CA GLY A 237 -13.23 -21.26 -8.83
C GLY A 237 -13.56 -20.06 -9.70
N THR A 238 -12.63 -19.11 -9.73
CA THR A 238 -12.85 -17.80 -10.34
C THR A 238 -11.60 -17.23 -10.99
N PHE A 239 -11.78 -16.59 -12.13
CA PHE A 239 -10.82 -15.67 -12.74
C PHE A 239 -11.16 -14.23 -12.37
N ILE A 240 -10.15 -13.45 -11.96
CA ILE A 240 -10.22 -12.00 -11.80
C ILE A 240 -9.24 -11.39 -12.81
N TYR A 241 -9.74 -10.52 -13.67
CA TYR A 241 -8.94 -9.83 -14.67
C TYR A 241 -8.86 -8.34 -14.37
N ASP A 242 -7.66 -7.75 -14.41
CA ASP A 242 -7.45 -6.30 -14.40
C ASP A 242 -6.68 -5.84 -15.65
N SER A 243 -7.18 -4.82 -16.36
CA SER A 243 -6.60 -4.37 -17.63
C SER A 243 -5.40 -3.43 -17.51
N GLN A 244 -4.94 -3.09 -16.30
CA GLN A 244 -3.97 -2.03 -16.09
C GLN A 244 -2.50 -2.44 -16.16
N PHE A 245 -1.66 -1.53 -16.67
CA PHE A 245 -0.21 -1.73 -16.84
C PHE A 245 0.64 -1.60 -15.58
N ASN A 246 0.19 -0.89 -14.55
CA ASN A 246 0.92 -0.79 -13.27
C ASN A 246 0.03 -0.36 -12.10
N MET A 247 -1.08 -1.08 -11.85
CA MET A 247 -2.11 -0.63 -10.89
C MET A 247 -1.63 -0.47 -9.44
N LEU A 248 -0.53 -1.13 -9.08
CA LEU A 248 -0.08 -1.27 -7.70
C LEU A 248 0.98 -0.24 -7.28
N TRP A 249 1.41 0.63 -8.19
CA TRP A 249 2.47 1.59 -7.94
C TRP A 249 2.09 2.98 -8.45
N GLY A 250 1.70 3.86 -7.53
CA GLY A 250 1.53 5.29 -7.81
C GLY A 250 2.86 6.02 -7.72
N ARG A 251 3.31 6.62 -8.83
CA ARG A 251 4.55 7.38 -8.95
C ARG A 251 4.39 8.89 -8.88
N TYR A 252 3.17 9.39 -9.01
CA TYR A 252 2.88 10.82 -9.02
C TYR A 252 1.58 11.13 -8.27
N GLN A 253 1.42 12.41 -7.97
CA GLN A 253 0.19 12.93 -7.40
C GLN A 253 -1.02 12.55 -8.25
N GLY A 254 -2.06 12.05 -7.61
CA GLY A 254 -3.33 11.71 -8.26
C GLY A 254 -3.34 10.33 -8.93
N GLU A 255 -2.26 9.55 -8.84
CA GLU A 255 -2.24 8.19 -9.34
C GLU A 255 -2.91 7.20 -8.38
N PRO A 256 -3.67 6.22 -8.91
CA PRO A 256 -4.54 5.37 -8.12
C PRO A 256 -3.81 4.14 -7.53
N GLY A 257 -2.53 4.28 -7.17
CA GLY A 257 -1.70 3.19 -6.64
C GLY A 257 -2.30 2.54 -5.39
N THR A 258 -2.70 3.34 -4.40
CA THR A 258 -3.43 2.86 -3.21
C THR A 258 -4.70 2.11 -3.60
N GLN A 259 -5.43 2.62 -4.58
CA GLN A 259 -6.74 2.10 -4.98
C GLN A 259 -6.60 0.74 -5.68
N GLY A 260 -5.56 0.57 -6.50
CA GLY A 260 -5.18 -0.72 -7.05
C GLY A 260 -4.71 -1.71 -5.98
N ALA A 261 -3.92 -1.26 -5.01
CA ALA A 261 -3.51 -2.08 -3.87
C ALA A 261 -4.72 -2.59 -3.06
N LEU A 262 -5.72 -1.75 -2.84
CA LEU A 262 -6.96 -2.13 -2.16
C LEU A 262 -7.76 -3.19 -2.96
N ILE A 263 -7.81 -3.10 -4.29
CA ILE A 263 -8.41 -4.16 -5.13
C ILE A 263 -7.68 -5.49 -4.93
N ALA A 264 -6.35 -5.48 -4.89
CA ALA A 264 -5.55 -6.69 -4.67
C ALA A 264 -5.76 -7.29 -3.27
N LEU A 265 -5.75 -6.46 -2.22
CA LEU A 265 -6.03 -6.90 -0.85
C LEU A 265 -7.46 -7.43 -0.68
N ASN A 266 -8.44 -6.79 -1.32
CA ASN A 266 -9.82 -7.29 -1.34
C ASN A 266 -9.92 -8.63 -2.08
N ALA A 267 -9.15 -8.85 -3.15
CA ALA A 267 -9.06 -10.14 -3.83
C ALA A 267 -8.49 -11.23 -2.93
N VAL A 268 -7.45 -10.91 -2.15
CA VAL A 268 -6.89 -11.82 -1.14
C VAL A 268 -7.95 -12.18 -0.10
N ARG A 269 -8.57 -11.19 0.56
CA ARG A 269 -9.60 -11.43 1.58
C ARG A 269 -10.77 -12.25 1.04
N TRP A 270 -11.26 -11.90 -0.14
CA TRP A 270 -12.36 -12.59 -0.80
C TRP A 270 -12.03 -14.05 -1.12
N ALA A 271 -10.84 -14.32 -1.66
CA ALA A 271 -10.41 -15.68 -2.00
C ALA A 271 -10.24 -16.56 -0.75
N PHE A 272 -9.65 -16.02 0.33
CA PHE A 272 -9.50 -16.74 1.60
C PHE A 272 -10.87 -17.05 2.23
N LEU A 273 -11.79 -16.08 2.23
CA LEU A 273 -13.15 -16.27 2.71
C LEU A 273 -13.87 -17.36 1.89
N ARG A 274 -13.77 -17.33 0.56
CA ARG A 274 -14.37 -18.33 -0.35
C ARG A 274 -13.80 -19.73 -0.10
N ALA A 275 -12.50 -19.83 0.10
CA ALA A 275 -11.81 -21.09 0.42
C ALA A 275 -12.09 -21.59 1.85
N ARG A 276 -12.72 -20.76 2.71
CA ARG A 276 -12.93 -21.02 4.14
C ARG A 276 -11.62 -21.28 4.88
N ILE A 277 -10.60 -20.51 4.52
CA ILE A 277 -9.26 -20.59 5.10
C ILE A 277 -8.99 -19.30 5.86
N PRO A 278 -8.41 -19.37 7.06
CA PRO A 278 -8.07 -18.17 7.80
C PRO A 278 -7.03 -17.34 7.04
N LEU A 279 -7.28 -16.04 6.91
CA LEU A 279 -6.27 -15.07 6.49
C LEU A 279 -5.48 -14.65 7.73
N ILE A 280 -4.16 -14.79 7.65
CA ILE A 280 -3.23 -14.41 8.71
C ILE A 280 -2.51 -13.13 8.31
N SER A 281 -2.48 -12.16 9.20
CA SER A 281 -1.80 -10.88 9.02
C SER A 281 -1.27 -10.33 10.35
N LEU A 282 -0.43 -9.29 10.32
CA LEU A 282 -0.12 -8.51 11.53
C LEU A 282 -0.85 -7.18 11.47
N LYS A 283 -1.51 -6.78 12.57
CA LYS A 283 -2.05 -5.42 12.67
C LYS A 283 -0.93 -4.42 12.39
N PRO A 284 -1.15 -3.42 11.53
CA PRO A 284 -0.09 -2.48 11.18
C PRO A 284 0.41 -1.67 12.37
N TRP A 285 -0.46 -1.40 13.35
CA TRP A 285 -0.22 -0.45 14.45
C TRP A 285 -0.25 -1.09 15.85
N GLY A 286 0.10 -2.38 15.95
CA GLY A 286 0.09 -3.08 17.23
C GLY A 286 -1.31 -3.10 17.85
N SER A 287 -1.46 -2.54 19.05
CA SER A 287 -2.76 -2.46 19.73
C SER A 287 -3.72 -1.46 19.09
N TYR A 288 -3.23 -0.48 18.33
CA TYR A 288 -4.03 0.57 17.73
C TYR A 288 -4.80 0.06 16.50
N ASP A 289 -5.91 0.73 16.18
CA ASP A 289 -6.75 0.35 15.05
C ASP A 289 -6.34 1.07 13.77
N ALA A 290 -5.84 2.31 13.87
CA ALA A 290 -5.27 3.09 12.78
C ALA A 290 -4.11 3.95 13.31
N ALA A 291 -3.36 4.60 12.40
CA ALA A 291 -2.42 5.66 12.75
C ALA A 291 -2.81 6.97 12.05
N PHE A 292 -2.42 8.10 12.64
CA PHE A 292 -2.67 9.44 12.12
C PHE A 292 -1.40 10.27 12.11
N MET A 293 -1.10 10.86 10.95
CA MET A 293 -0.03 11.85 10.82
C MET A 293 -0.53 13.07 10.07
N LEU A 294 -0.12 14.25 10.56
CA LEU A 294 -0.32 15.51 9.88
C LEU A 294 0.95 15.90 9.13
N ARG A 295 0.76 16.34 7.88
CA ARG A 295 1.81 16.84 7.02
C ARG A 295 1.36 18.15 6.39
N PHE A 296 2.25 19.14 6.38
CA PHE A 296 2.02 20.41 5.71
C PHE A 296 3.14 20.70 4.72
N ASP A 297 2.79 20.95 3.46
CA ASP A 297 3.75 21.43 2.46
C ASP A 297 3.70 22.97 2.50
N VAL A 298 4.77 23.61 2.96
CA VAL A 298 4.85 25.06 3.22
C VAL A 298 5.17 25.80 1.92
N GLU A 299 4.22 25.70 0.98
CA GLU A 299 4.21 26.32 -0.34
C GLU A 299 3.40 27.62 -0.30
N THR A 300 4.00 28.70 0.20
CA THR A 300 3.26 29.95 0.42
C THR A 300 4.13 31.19 0.30
N SER A 301 3.48 32.34 0.15
CA SER A 301 4.16 33.64 0.13
C SER A 301 4.75 33.99 1.48
N GLU A 302 5.75 34.87 1.53
CA GLU A 302 6.30 35.37 2.79
C GLU A 302 5.21 35.96 3.71
N ASN A 303 4.31 36.78 3.16
CA ASN A 303 3.21 37.35 3.91
C ASN A 303 2.28 36.27 4.51
N ASN A 304 1.95 35.25 3.73
CA ASN A 304 1.13 34.14 4.20
C ASN A 304 1.89 33.23 5.16
N LEU A 305 3.21 33.10 5.02
CA LEU A 305 4.04 32.35 5.96
C LEU A 305 3.92 32.97 7.35
N PHE A 306 4.19 34.28 7.48
CA PHE A 306 4.09 34.96 8.77
C PHE A 306 2.66 35.03 9.32
N ALA A 307 1.65 35.08 8.45
CA ALA A 307 0.25 35.13 8.89
C ALA A 307 -0.31 33.76 9.28
N LEU A 308 -0.05 32.72 8.50
CA LEU A 308 -0.74 31.43 8.62
C LEU A 308 0.10 30.35 9.30
N PHE A 309 1.41 30.36 9.17
CA PHE A 309 2.24 29.31 9.77
C PHE A 309 2.05 29.21 11.30
N PRO A 310 2.06 30.33 12.07
CA PRO A 310 1.70 30.26 13.49
C PRO A 310 0.31 29.68 13.74
N GLU A 311 -0.71 30.09 12.97
CA GLU A 311 -2.09 29.59 13.16
C GLU A 311 -2.20 28.08 12.93
N PHE A 312 -1.45 27.53 11.97
CA PHE A 312 -1.40 26.09 11.74
C PHE A 312 -0.61 25.35 12.84
N VAL A 313 0.48 25.91 13.33
CA VAL A 313 1.24 25.36 14.46
C VAL A 313 0.37 25.36 15.72
N ASP A 314 -0.27 26.48 16.06
CA ASP A 314 -1.22 26.60 17.17
C ASP A 314 -2.34 25.56 17.04
N ALA A 315 -2.94 25.40 15.85
CA ALA A 315 -4.00 24.41 15.64
C ALA A 315 -3.53 22.96 15.90
N VAL A 316 -2.27 22.63 15.61
CA VAL A 316 -1.68 21.32 15.91
C VAL A 316 -1.41 21.18 17.42
N VAL A 317 -0.72 22.17 18.00
CA VAL A 317 -0.24 22.16 19.39
C VAL A 317 -1.41 22.23 20.39
N ASP A 318 -2.39 23.11 20.16
CA ASP A 318 -3.58 23.25 21.01
C ASP A 318 -4.43 21.97 21.05
N ASN A 319 -4.35 21.16 20.00
CA ASN A 319 -5.00 19.86 19.95
C ASN A 319 -4.10 18.73 20.45
N ASN A 320 -2.86 18.97 20.87
CA ASN A 320 -1.88 17.96 21.25
C ASN A 320 -1.73 16.90 20.14
N GLU A 321 -1.53 17.39 18.91
CA GLU A 321 -1.22 16.59 17.73
C GLU A 321 0.26 16.71 17.36
N THR A 322 0.75 15.73 16.60
CA THR A 322 2.09 15.78 15.99
C THR A 322 1.96 16.08 14.50
N ALA A 323 2.83 16.94 13.98
CA ALA A 323 2.84 17.28 12.57
C ALA A 323 4.26 17.51 12.04
N THR A 324 4.43 17.31 10.74
CA THR A 324 5.64 17.70 10.01
C THR A 324 5.32 18.81 9.02
N PHE A 325 6.03 19.93 9.13
CA PHE A 325 5.97 21.05 8.18
C PHE A 325 7.17 20.95 7.23
N TYR A 326 6.92 20.61 5.97
CA TYR A 326 7.96 20.51 4.94
C TYR A 326 8.17 21.87 4.29
N VAL A 327 9.32 22.47 4.59
CA VAL A 327 9.65 23.86 4.25
C VAL A 327 10.44 23.93 2.96
N LEU A 328 10.02 24.83 2.07
CA LEU A 328 10.81 25.25 0.91
C LEU A 328 11.91 26.21 1.36
N VAL A 329 13.11 26.09 0.81
CA VAL A 329 14.19 27.05 1.12
C VAL A 329 14.65 27.80 -0.12
N ASP A 330 14.94 29.09 0.02
CA ASP A 330 15.70 29.87 -0.97
C ASP A 330 15.22 29.73 -2.42
N GLN A 331 13.90 29.85 -2.62
CA GLN A 331 13.26 29.76 -3.93
C GLN A 331 13.78 30.82 -4.94
N GLU A 332 14.49 31.86 -4.49
CA GLU A 332 14.94 32.99 -5.32
C GLU A 332 15.97 32.67 -6.42
N LYS A 333 16.58 31.48 -6.47
CA LYS A 333 17.80 31.27 -7.28
C LYS A 333 17.72 30.49 -8.60
N LYS A 334 16.55 30.15 -9.12
CA LYS A 334 16.45 29.56 -10.47
C LYS A 334 15.37 30.15 -11.36
N GLY A 335 15.66 31.32 -11.94
CA GLY A 335 15.55 31.62 -13.38
C GLY A 335 14.25 31.43 -14.17
N LYS A 336 13.21 30.78 -13.65
CA LYS A 336 11.83 30.73 -14.13
C LYS A 336 10.92 30.43 -12.94
N PRO A 337 10.59 31.44 -12.12
CA PRO A 337 9.64 31.32 -11.03
C PRO A 337 8.32 30.72 -11.53
N ASP A 338 7.65 29.92 -10.70
CA ASP A 338 6.19 29.91 -10.75
C ASP A 338 5.75 31.33 -10.36
N PRO A 339 5.18 32.12 -11.28
CA PRO A 339 4.81 33.50 -10.98
C PRO A 339 3.64 33.61 -9.99
N SER A 340 3.07 32.48 -9.55
CA SER A 340 1.96 32.44 -8.58
C SER A 340 2.40 32.36 -7.11
N ILE A 341 3.69 32.19 -6.82
CA ILE A 341 4.24 32.08 -5.46
C ILE A 341 5.20 33.24 -5.20
N ASP A 342 4.88 34.10 -4.23
CA ASP A 342 5.80 35.10 -3.67
C ASP A 342 6.84 34.40 -2.80
N TYR A 343 8.09 34.86 -2.80
CA TYR A 343 9.21 34.11 -2.25
C TYR A 343 9.61 34.59 -0.84
N TYR A 344 9.96 33.66 0.05
CA TYR A 344 10.67 33.95 1.30
C TYR A 344 12.07 33.33 1.26
N SER A 345 13.04 33.96 1.94
CA SER A 345 14.37 33.38 2.14
C SER A 345 14.49 32.78 3.53
N ILE A 346 15.10 31.60 3.60
CA ILE A 346 15.43 30.95 4.88
C ILE A 346 16.56 31.71 5.62
N GLU A 347 17.27 32.61 4.92
CA GLU A 347 18.29 33.47 5.50
C GLU A 347 17.68 34.67 6.26
N ASP A 348 16.38 34.94 6.11
CA ASP A 348 15.70 36.00 6.88
C ASP A 348 15.61 35.61 8.37
N PRO A 349 16.18 36.40 9.31
CA PRO A 349 16.13 36.11 10.74
C PRO A 349 14.72 35.92 11.32
N ALA A 350 13.70 36.58 10.77
CA ALA A 350 12.32 36.44 11.19
C ALA A 350 11.74 35.07 10.78
N VAL A 351 12.02 34.61 9.56
CA VAL A 351 11.67 33.26 9.11
C VAL A 351 12.38 32.20 9.96
N GLN A 352 13.67 32.40 10.24
CA GLN A 352 14.41 31.49 11.11
C GLN A 352 13.88 31.44 12.54
N GLY A 353 13.50 32.60 13.09
CA GLY A 353 12.85 32.69 14.40
C GLY A 353 11.57 31.87 14.41
N LEU A 354 10.71 32.08 13.41
CA LEU A 354 9.43 31.37 13.26
C LEU A 354 9.59 29.84 13.24
N LEU A 355 10.56 29.32 12.49
CA LEU A 355 10.79 27.86 12.41
C LEU A 355 11.32 27.27 13.72
N ARG A 356 12.25 27.96 14.39
CA ARG A 356 12.78 27.54 15.69
C ARG A 356 11.71 27.59 16.78
N ASP A 357 10.88 28.62 16.77
CA ASP A 357 9.79 28.77 17.73
C ASP A 357 8.80 27.59 17.56
N ALA A 358 8.39 27.28 16.33
CA ALA A 358 7.53 26.13 16.06
C ALA A 358 8.15 24.79 16.47
N GLU A 359 9.44 24.56 16.16
CA GLU A 359 10.12 23.34 16.60
C GLU A 359 10.19 23.24 18.14
N SER A 360 10.35 24.37 18.83
CA SER A 360 10.34 24.42 20.30
C SER A 360 8.97 24.09 20.91
N GLU A 361 7.89 24.26 20.15
CA GLU A 361 6.53 23.86 20.52
C GLU A 361 6.25 22.37 20.24
N GLY A 362 7.18 21.67 19.58
CA GLY A 362 7.15 20.22 19.40
C GLY A 362 6.67 19.74 18.02
N VAL A 363 6.51 20.63 17.04
CA VAL A 363 6.29 20.20 15.65
C VAL A 363 7.61 19.88 14.95
N THR A 364 7.59 18.99 13.95
CA THR A 364 8.79 18.65 13.18
C THR A 364 8.92 19.56 11.96
N ILE A 365 10.12 20.07 11.70
CA ILE A 365 10.44 20.80 10.46
C ILE A 365 11.16 19.85 9.49
N GLY A 366 10.50 19.56 8.38
CA GLY A 366 11.04 18.79 7.26
C GLY A 366 11.40 19.69 6.09
N SER A 367 11.94 19.09 5.03
CA SER A 367 12.36 19.82 3.84
C SER A 367 11.51 19.49 2.61
N HIS A 368 11.13 20.51 1.84
CA HIS A 368 10.35 20.39 0.62
C HIS A 368 11.12 20.84 -0.64
N SER A 369 12.44 20.62 -0.66
CA SER A 369 13.39 21.07 -1.70
C SER A 369 13.69 22.57 -1.68
N THR A 370 14.63 23.01 -2.52
CA THR A 370 14.99 24.42 -2.66
C THR A 370 14.06 25.12 -3.67
N TRP A 371 13.90 24.56 -4.87
CA TRP A 371 13.21 25.26 -5.97
C TRP A 371 11.82 24.73 -6.30
N HIS A 372 11.21 23.96 -5.39
CA HIS A 372 9.90 23.34 -5.60
C HIS A 372 9.84 22.45 -6.88
N ILE A 373 10.93 21.74 -7.15
CA ILE A 373 11.01 20.78 -8.27
C ILE A 373 11.48 19.42 -7.73
N GLY A 374 10.73 18.35 -7.99
CA GLY A 374 11.15 17.00 -7.63
C GLY A 374 12.41 16.56 -8.41
N PRO A 375 13.32 15.77 -7.80
CA PRO A 375 14.57 15.32 -8.42
C PRO A 375 14.38 14.49 -9.70
N ASP A 376 13.20 13.91 -9.92
CA ASP A 376 12.87 13.23 -11.17
C ASP A 376 12.66 14.21 -12.34
N PHE A 377 12.26 15.44 -12.03
CA PHE A 377 12.05 16.50 -13.02
C PHE A 377 13.28 17.42 -13.17
N ASP A 378 14.08 17.58 -12.12
CA ASP A 378 15.33 18.36 -12.16
C ASP A 378 16.49 17.57 -12.77
N ARG A 379 16.64 17.68 -14.10
CA ARG A 379 17.66 16.94 -14.84
C ARG A 379 19.10 17.41 -14.61
N VAL A 380 19.32 18.58 -14.02
CA VAL A 380 20.65 19.22 -13.97
C VAL A 380 21.20 19.30 -12.55
N GLU A 381 20.39 19.67 -11.56
CA GLU A 381 20.90 20.00 -10.22
C GLU A 381 20.14 19.30 -9.08
N ARG A 382 19.42 18.20 -9.37
CA ARG A 382 18.67 17.38 -8.40
C ARG A 382 19.37 17.14 -7.06
N ARG A 383 20.67 16.78 -7.07
CA ARG A 383 21.44 16.60 -5.82
C ARG A 383 21.56 17.90 -5.04
N ILE A 384 21.89 19.00 -5.71
CA ILE A 384 22.06 20.32 -5.08
C ILE A 384 20.72 20.79 -4.53
N ASN A 385 19.62 20.59 -5.27
CA ASN A 385 18.28 20.98 -4.85
C ASN A 385 17.89 20.38 -3.48
N ILE A 386 18.12 19.07 -3.30
CA ILE A 386 17.82 18.39 -2.03
C ILE A 386 18.87 18.73 -0.97
N TRP A 387 20.15 18.57 -1.29
CA TRP A 387 21.24 18.79 -0.32
C TRP A 387 21.22 20.21 0.25
N HIS A 388 21.05 21.23 -0.60
CA HIS A 388 20.97 22.61 -0.16
C HIS A 388 19.77 22.83 0.76
N SER A 389 18.61 22.23 0.46
CA SER A 389 17.43 22.36 1.30
C SER A 389 17.56 21.74 2.68
N LEU A 390 18.23 20.59 2.78
CA LEU A 390 18.53 19.95 4.06
C LEU A 390 19.56 20.77 4.85
N PHE A 391 20.65 21.16 4.19
CA PHE A 391 21.75 21.90 4.81
C PHE A 391 21.31 23.25 5.37
N ARG A 392 20.49 24.01 4.64
CA ARG A 392 20.00 25.30 5.13
C ARG A 392 19.07 25.19 6.32
N LEU A 393 18.22 24.17 6.36
CA LEU A 393 17.38 23.95 7.54
C LEU A 393 18.23 23.48 8.73
N GLU A 394 19.24 22.63 8.51
CA GLU A 394 20.18 22.24 9.56
C GLU A 394 20.92 23.45 10.15
N ASP A 395 21.37 24.40 9.33
CA ASP A 395 21.99 25.66 9.79
C ASP A 395 21.03 26.49 10.68
N VAL A 396 19.73 26.45 10.39
CA VAL A 396 18.71 27.24 11.11
C VAL A 396 18.27 26.59 12.43
N LEU A 397 18.06 25.27 12.41
CA LEU A 397 17.53 24.49 13.54
C LEU A 397 18.66 24.00 14.47
N GLY A 398 19.89 23.91 13.96
CA GLY A 398 21.06 23.50 14.74
C GLY A 398 21.21 21.98 14.89
N HIS A 399 20.44 21.19 14.13
CA HIS A 399 20.59 19.74 14.04
C HIS A 399 20.22 19.23 12.64
N PRO A 400 20.65 18.01 12.26
CA PRO A 400 20.34 17.44 10.96
C PRO A 400 18.83 17.33 10.71
N VAL A 401 18.39 17.70 9.52
CA VAL A 401 17.03 17.45 9.01
C VAL A 401 17.06 16.20 8.15
N THR A 402 16.20 15.22 8.48
CA THR A 402 16.18 13.92 7.80
C THR A 402 14.86 13.59 7.13
N ASP A 403 13.88 14.47 7.26
CA ASP A 403 12.52 14.30 6.77
C ASP A 403 12.40 15.17 5.53
N TRP A 404 12.08 14.54 4.40
CA TRP A 404 12.06 15.24 3.12
C TRP A 404 10.97 14.68 2.23
N VAL A 405 10.27 15.53 1.49
CA VAL A 405 9.25 15.12 0.52
C VAL A 405 9.42 15.88 -0.78
N ALA A 406 9.21 15.20 -1.89
CA ALA A 406 9.39 15.80 -3.20
C ALA A 406 8.17 16.62 -3.61
N PRO A 407 8.37 17.81 -4.21
CA PRO A 407 7.32 18.50 -4.96
C PRO A 407 6.69 17.58 -6.00
N ALA A 408 5.37 17.57 -6.05
CA ALA A 408 4.55 16.72 -6.92
C ALA A 408 4.87 15.21 -6.83
N PHE A 409 5.37 14.73 -5.67
CA PHE A 409 5.79 13.34 -5.45
C PHE A 409 6.93 12.91 -6.41
N GLY A 410 7.70 13.86 -6.95
CA GLY A 410 8.68 13.64 -8.01
C GLY A 410 10.02 13.03 -7.59
N ALA A 411 10.02 12.00 -6.74
CA ALA A 411 11.23 11.27 -6.32
C ALA A 411 11.03 9.75 -6.27
N ASN A 412 10.51 9.21 -7.37
CA ASN A 412 10.18 7.81 -7.54
C ASN A 412 11.22 7.02 -8.35
N ASN A 413 12.09 7.69 -9.13
CA ASN A 413 13.12 6.98 -9.90
C ASN A 413 14.25 6.47 -9.01
N ASP A 414 14.91 5.40 -9.45
CA ASP A 414 15.97 4.73 -8.69
C ASP A 414 17.15 5.65 -8.34
N TYR A 415 17.49 6.60 -9.22
CA TYR A 415 18.48 7.65 -8.92
C TYR A 415 18.05 8.53 -7.74
N SER A 416 16.79 8.96 -7.70
CA SER A 416 16.26 9.83 -6.65
C SER A 416 16.21 9.09 -5.32
N LEU A 417 15.82 7.82 -5.32
CA LEU A 417 15.85 6.96 -4.13
C LEU A 417 17.28 6.76 -3.58
N ARG A 418 18.27 6.49 -4.46
CA ARG A 418 19.69 6.46 -4.07
C ARG A 418 20.15 7.78 -3.46
N LEU A 419 19.75 8.89 -4.07
CA LEU A 419 20.13 10.21 -3.62
C LEU A 419 19.56 10.48 -2.21
N MET A 420 18.31 10.10 -1.94
CA MET A 420 17.73 10.21 -0.60
C MET A 420 18.53 9.44 0.45
N ARG A 421 18.88 8.17 0.17
CA ARG A 421 19.77 7.38 1.03
C ARG A 421 21.12 8.08 1.25
N ASP A 422 21.76 8.54 0.17
CA ASP A 422 23.11 9.13 0.22
C ASP A 422 23.14 10.47 0.98
N LEU A 423 22.00 11.16 1.08
CA LEU A 423 21.83 12.40 1.84
C LEU A 423 21.31 12.16 3.27
N GLY A 424 21.12 10.91 3.69
CA GLY A 424 20.67 10.58 5.04
C GLY A 424 19.19 10.87 5.31
N ILE A 425 18.37 11.01 4.26
CA ILE A 425 16.91 11.11 4.41
C ILE A 425 16.41 9.78 4.98
N ARG A 426 15.57 9.84 6.01
CA ARG A 426 15.04 8.67 6.72
C ARG A 426 13.58 8.42 6.42
N MET A 427 12.80 9.46 6.16
CA MET A 427 11.37 9.39 5.90
C MET A 427 10.96 10.29 4.75
N THR A 428 10.01 9.82 3.96
CA THR A 428 9.38 10.56 2.86
C THR A 428 7.95 10.05 2.63
N GLY A 429 7.33 10.41 1.52
CA GLY A 429 6.00 9.94 1.13
C GLY A 429 5.75 10.17 -0.36
N ASN A 430 6.71 9.74 -1.19
CA ASN A 430 6.69 9.95 -2.63
C ASN A 430 6.13 8.72 -3.36
N GLN A 431 6.44 7.52 -2.87
CA GLN A 431 5.93 6.28 -3.43
C GLN A 431 4.57 5.96 -2.80
N ASN A 432 3.62 5.61 -3.66
CA ASN A 432 2.30 5.17 -3.22
C ASN A 432 2.09 3.70 -3.62
N ILE A 433 2.57 2.80 -2.76
CA ILE A 433 2.44 1.34 -2.88
C ILE A 433 1.58 0.85 -1.72
N GLY A 434 0.27 1.09 -1.80
CA GLY A 434 -0.68 0.74 -0.74
C GLY A 434 -0.99 1.87 0.24
N ASP A 435 -1.58 1.50 1.38
CA ASP A 435 -2.11 2.42 2.41
C ASP A 435 -1.32 2.38 3.73
N LEU A 436 -0.21 1.62 3.75
CA LEU A 436 0.68 1.47 4.90
C LEU A 436 2.10 1.91 4.55
N PRO A 437 2.89 2.35 5.55
CA PRO A 437 4.29 2.65 5.34
C PRO A 437 5.05 1.45 4.78
N HIS A 438 6.10 1.74 4.02
CA HIS A 438 6.91 0.69 3.39
C HIS A 438 8.32 1.21 3.13
N ARG A 439 9.29 0.35 2.83
CA ARG A 439 10.64 0.83 2.50
C ARG A 439 10.67 1.26 1.04
N SER A 440 11.35 2.35 0.71
CA SER A 440 11.38 2.82 -0.68
C SER A 440 11.90 1.72 -1.61
N LEU A 441 11.11 1.37 -2.61
CA LEU A 441 11.35 0.25 -3.50
C LEU A 441 11.97 0.75 -4.81
N SER A 442 13.06 0.10 -5.24
CA SER A 442 13.71 0.42 -6.52
C SER A 442 12.81 0.06 -7.70
N PRO A 443 12.55 1.01 -8.62
CA PRO A 443 11.88 0.68 -9.88
C PRO A 443 12.83 0.03 -10.90
N GLU A 444 14.15 0.03 -10.69
CA GLU A 444 15.14 -0.48 -11.66
C GLU A 444 15.73 -1.84 -11.26
N VAL A 445 15.74 -2.17 -9.97
CA VAL A 445 16.34 -3.39 -9.43
C VAL A 445 15.32 -4.12 -8.58
N ARG A 446 14.82 -5.27 -9.08
CA ARG A 446 13.87 -6.13 -8.37
C ARG A 446 14.33 -6.42 -6.93
N GLY A 447 13.44 -6.18 -5.97
CA GLY A 447 13.64 -6.50 -4.55
C GLY A 447 14.63 -5.59 -3.81
N LEU A 448 15.24 -4.61 -4.48
CA LEU A 448 16.11 -3.64 -3.81
C LEU A 448 15.24 -2.62 -3.07
N HIS A 449 15.39 -2.59 -1.75
CA HIS A 449 14.81 -1.57 -0.88
C HIS A 449 15.90 -0.59 -0.42
N TYR A 450 15.55 0.69 -0.37
CA TYR A 450 16.35 1.73 0.27
C TYR A 450 15.88 1.89 1.72
N PRO A 451 16.76 2.32 2.65
CA PRO A 451 16.42 2.43 4.07
C PRO A 451 15.49 3.63 4.39
N VAL A 452 14.95 4.29 3.39
CA VAL A 452 14.00 5.41 3.52
C VAL A 452 12.60 4.83 3.73
N LEU A 453 11.89 5.30 4.75
CA LEU A 453 10.50 4.94 4.98
C LEU A 453 9.60 5.82 4.11
N GLU A 454 8.80 5.20 3.25
CA GLU A 454 7.71 5.85 2.53
C GLU A 454 6.46 5.83 3.41
N VAL A 455 5.89 7.00 3.66
CA VAL A 455 4.62 7.16 4.38
C VAL A 455 3.57 7.59 3.36
N PRO A 456 2.71 6.67 2.89
CA PRO A 456 1.75 6.99 1.84
C PRO A 456 0.74 8.04 2.33
N THR A 457 0.28 8.89 1.41
CA THR A 457 -0.85 9.77 1.67
C THR A 457 -2.16 9.00 1.55
N SER A 458 -3.12 9.30 2.42
CA SER A 458 -4.47 8.80 2.27
C SER A 458 -5.08 9.36 0.99
N THR A 459 -5.77 8.50 0.26
CA THR A 459 -6.41 8.87 -0.99
C THR A 459 -7.88 8.49 -0.96
N LEU A 460 -8.75 9.43 -1.36
CA LEU A 460 -10.18 9.18 -1.55
C LEU A 460 -10.60 9.70 -2.93
N TYR A 461 -11.48 8.95 -3.59
CA TYR A 461 -12.13 9.44 -4.80
C TYR A 461 -13.20 10.47 -4.48
N HIS A 462 -13.12 11.63 -5.15
CA HIS A 462 -14.10 12.70 -5.05
C HIS A 462 -14.76 12.93 -6.42
N PRO A 463 -16.10 12.80 -6.54
CA PRO A 463 -16.80 13.01 -7.81
C PRO A 463 -16.71 14.47 -8.30
N ASP A 464 -16.64 15.44 -7.38
CA ASP A 464 -16.58 16.88 -7.72
C ASP A 464 -15.17 17.50 -7.62
N ALA A 465 -14.09 16.73 -7.76
CA ALA A 465 -12.75 17.32 -7.61
C ALA A 465 -12.52 18.45 -8.62
N LEU A 466 -12.49 19.67 -8.11
CA LEU A 466 -12.62 20.93 -8.85
C LEU A 466 -11.52 21.17 -9.91
N ASN A 467 -10.42 20.39 -9.88
CA ASN A 467 -9.21 20.64 -10.67
C ASN A 467 -8.74 19.44 -11.53
N GLY A 468 -9.62 18.48 -11.85
CA GLY A 468 -9.27 17.41 -12.79
C GLY A 468 -8.32 16.33 -12.24
N SER A 469 -8.14 16.25 -10.93
CA SER A 469 -7.65 15.07 -10.19
C SER A 469 -8.76 14.60 -9.26
N SER A 470 -9.55 13.60 -9.65
CA SER A 470 -10.60 13.04 -8.78
C SER A 470 -10.04 12.28 -7.58
N LEU A 471 -8.74 11.98 -7.56
CA LEU A 471 -8.09 11.42 -6.39
C LEU A 471 -7.61 12.58 -5.52
N ALA A 472 -8.37 12.83 -4.45
CA ALA A 472 -8.05 13.85 -3.47
C ALA A 472 -7.05 13.27 -2.47
N THR A 473 -5.87 13.87 -2.44
CA THR A 473 -4.73 13.50 -1.57
C THR A 473 -4.31 14.65 -0.66
N VAL A 474 -4.89 15.85 -0.89
CA VAL A 474 -4.56 17.11 -0.23
C VAL A 474 -5.82 17.75 0.32
N LEU A 475 -5.74 18.31 1.53
CA LEU A 475 -6.87 18.80 2.32
C LEU A 475 -7.75 19.82 1.57
N GLU A 476 -7.17 20.74 0.80
CA GLU A 476 -7.97 21.72 0.05
C GLU A 476 -8.93 21.09 -0.98
N HIS A 477 -8.64 19.87 -1.45
CA HIS A 477 -9.50 19.15 -2.40
C HIS A 477 -10.66 18.43 -1.72
N HIS A 478 -10.76 18.46 -0.39
CA HIS A 478 -11.84 17.84 0.36
C HIS A 478 -12.88 18.85 0.85
N SER A 479 -14.13 18.41 0.89
CA SER A 479 -15.19 19.00 1.72
C SER A 479 -15.13 18.37 3.11
N LEU A 480 -15.83 18.94 4.10
CA LEU A 480 -15.90 18.32 5.43
C LEU A 480 -16.45 16.89 5.37
N GLY A 481 -17.48 16.65 4.55
CA GLY A 481 -18.05 15.32 4.36
C GLY A 481 -17.06 14.31 3.75
N SER A 482 -16.23 14.74 2.79
CA SER A 482 -15.22 13.85 2.21
C SER A 482 -13.98 13.66 3.09
N ILE A 483 -13.69 14.58 4.02
CA ILE A 483 -12.72 14.34 5.10
C ILE A 483 -13.23 13.22 6.01
N GLU A 484 -14.49 13.29 6.44
CA GLU A 484 -15.09 12.26 7.30
C GLU A 484 -15.10 10.89 6.62
N ALA A 485 -15.49 10.83 5.34
CA ALA A 485 -15.44 9.60 4.56
C ALA A 485 -14.02 9.01 4.49
N LEU A 486 -13.00 9.83 4.18
CA LEU A 486 -11.61 9.38 4.11
C LEU A 486 -11.10 8.84 5.45
N VAL A 487 -11.42 9.53 6.55
CA VAL A 487 -11.04 9.09 7.91
C VAL A 487 -11.73 7.77 8.25
N ASN A 488 -13.03 7.64 7.99
CA ASN A 488 -13.78 6.40 8.23
C ASN A 488 -13.19 5.23 7.44
N GLU A 489 -12.95 5.43 6.15
CA GLU A 489 -12.47 4.39 5.24
C GLU A 489 -11.05 3.92 5.60
N SER A 490 -10.17 4.85 5.92
CA SER A 490 -8.80 4.54 6.36
C SER A 490 -8.80 3.85 7.72
N TYR A 491 -9.65 4.30 8.65
CA TYR A 491 -9.80 3.70 9.98
C TYR A 491 -10.35 2.26 9.92
N GLU A 492 -11.41 2.03 9.14
CA GLU A 492 -12.05 0.71 9.02
C GLU A 492 -11.11 -0.36 8.45
N ARG A 493 -10.14 0.05 7.64
CA ARG A 493 -9.09 -0.84 7.11
C ARG A 493 -7.87 -0.98 8.01
N GLY A 494 -7.77 -0.14 9.03
CA GLY A 494 -6.58 0.04 9.85
C GLY A 494 -5.36 0.55 9.08
N GLY A 495 -5.59 1.41 8.09
CA GLY A 495 -4.56 2.08 7.33
C GLY A 495 -3.94 3.28 8.07
N MET A 496 -3.07 4.00 7.37
CA MET A 496 -2.60 5.32 7.80
C MET A 496 -3.60 6.40 7.38
N ILE A 497 -3.98 7.27 8.31
CA ILE A 497 -4.69 8.53 8.04
C ILE A 497 -3.61 9.61 7.89
N ASN A 498 -3.31 10.00 6.66
CA ASN A 498 -2.28 10.97 6.31
C ASN A 498 -2.78 11.84 5.16
N LEU A 499 -3.49 12.92 5.50
CA LEU A 499 -3.96 13.91 4.53
C LEU A 499 -3.08 15.14 4.66
N TYR A 500 -2.27 15.42 3.64
CA TYR A 500 -1.41 16.60 3.67
C TYR A 500 -2.17 17.87 3.29
N ALA A 501 -1.66 19.04 3.67
CA ALA A 501 -2.30 20.33 3.35
C ALA A 501 -1.26 21.41 3.01
N HIS A 502 -1.67 22.40 2.23
CA HIS A 502 -0.92 23.65 2.09
C HIS A 502 -1.44 24.70 3.07
N LEU A 503 -0.59 25.69 3.40
CA LEU A 503 -0.95 26.82 4.26
C LEU A 503 -1.87 27.79 3.54
N LYS A 504 -3.17 27.55 3.67
CA LYS A 504 -4.25 28.35 3.09
C LYS A 504 -5.29 28.69 4.16
N PRO A 505 -5.85 29.90 4.20
CA PRO A 505 -6.84 30.27 5.21
C PRO A 505 -8.04 29.31 5.24
N GLU A 506 -8.52 28.88 4.08
CA GLU A 506 -9.64 27.93 3.95
C GLU A 506 -9.35 26.52 4.48
N ASN A 507 -8.07 26.18 4.71
CA ASN A 507 -7.66 24.88 5.23
C ASN A 507 -7.69 24.82 6.77
N LEU A 508 -7.72 25.94 7.50
CA LEU A 508 -7.75 25.94 8.97
C LEU A 508 -9.02 25.30 9.53
N GLU A 509 -10.19 25.66 8.97
CA GLU A 509 -11.47 25.04 9.37
C GLU A 509 -11.46 23.53 9.08
N LYS A 510 -10.94 23.16 7.90
CA LYS A 510 -10.83 21.76 7.49
C LYS A 510 -9.86 20.97 8.37
N LEU A 511 -8.75 21.57 8.79
CA LEU A 511 -7.77 20.97 9.69
C LEU A 511 -8.40 20.70 11.06
N ALA A 512 -9.07 21.70 11.64
CA ALA A 512 -9.79 21.54 12.90
C ALA A 512 -10.85 20.43 12.80
N PHE A 513 -11.56 20.36 11.68
CA PHE A 513 -12.53 19.29 11.42
C PHE A 513 -11.87 17.91 11.28
N LEU A 514 -10.76 17.81 10.55
CA LEU A 514 -9.99 16.56 10.39
C LEU A 514 -9.53 16.03 11.76
N ILE A 515 -8.85 16.85 12.55
CA ILE A 515 -8.35 16.48 13.89
C ILE A 515 -9.51 16.01 14.78
N LYS A 516 -10.61 16.78 14.82
CA LYS A 516 -11.81 16.41 15.58
C LYS A 516 -12.38 15.06 15.14
N THR A 517 -12.43 14.81 13.83
CA THR A 517 -12.98 13.57 13.25
C THR A 517 -12.10 12.37 13.59
N VAL A 518 -10.78 12.52 13.49
CA VAL A 518 -9.83 11.47 13.89
C VAL A 518 -9.93 11.18 15.38
N ARG A 519 -9.96 12.20 16.24
CA ARG A 519 -10.09 12.02 17.71
C ARG A 519 -11.42 11.40 18.15
N ALA A 520 -12.45 11.49 17.32
CA ALA A 520 -13.71 10.79 17.55
C ALA A 520 -13.61 9.28 17.30
N LYS A 521 -12.55 8.81 16.63
CA LYS A 521 -12.25 7.39 16.46
C LYS A 521 -11.55 6.85 17.71
N PRO A 522 -11.98 5.69 18.23
CA PRO A 522 -11.28 5.08 19.35
C PRO A 522 -9.91 4.58 18.89
N ASN A 523 -8.91 4.61 19.79
CA ASN A 523 -7.68 3.85 19.65
C ASN A 523 -6.89 4.10 18.34
N VAL A 524 -6.83 5.36 17.91
CA VAL A 524 -5.91 5.81 16.85
C VAL A 524 -4.56 6.14 17.47
N TRP A 525 -3.47 5.75 16.80
CA TRP A 525 -2.11 6.13 17.19
C TRP A 525 -1.72 7.45 16.52
N HIS A 526 -1.09 8.36 17.27
CA HIS A 526 -0.67 9.67 16.78
C HIS A 526 0.86 9.79 16.90
N PRO A 527 1.65 9.08 16.06
CA PRO A 527 3.09 9.04 16.19
C PRO A 527 3.77 10.33 15.74
N ALA A 528 4.82 10.71 16.46
CA ALA A 528 5.86 11.55 15.87
C ALA A 528 6.64 10.79 14.77
N PRO A 529 7.27 11.48 13.80
CA PRO A 529 8.04 10.83 12.72
C PRO A 529 9.07 9.79 13.20
N ASP A 530 9.87 10.13 14.21
CA ASP A 530 10.89 9.22 14.77
C ASP A 530 10.25 7.99 15.43
N GLU A 531 9.12 8.16 16.12
CA GLU A 531 8.40 7.05 16.73
C GLU A 531 7.86 6.08 15.66
N LEU A 532 7.34 6.62 14.56
CA LEU A 532 6.89 5.82 13.42
C LEU A 532 8.06 5.05 12.78
N LEU A 533 9.18 5.72 12.52
CA LEU A 533 10.39 5.11 11.95
C LEU A 533 10.88 3.93 12.80
N ASP A 534 10.98 4.15 14.10
CA ASP A 534 11.45 3.17 15.07
C ASP A 534 10.48 1.99 15.21
N TYR A 535 9.18 2.28 15.30
CA TYR A 535 8.15 1.25 15.35
C TYR A 535 8.15 0.40 14.07
N TRP A 536 8.17 1.05 12.91
CA TRP A 536 8.12 0.34 11.64
C TRP A 536 9.35 -0.54 11.43
N ALA A 537 10.54 -0.07 11.81
CA ALA A 537 11.75 -0.89 11.79
C ALA A 537 11.66 -2.15 12.68
N ARG A 538 11.06 -2.04 13.87
CA ARG A 538 10.82 -3.19 14.75
C ARG A 538 9.79 -4.16 14.17
N ARG A 539 8.71 -3.61 13.61
CA ARG A 539 7.64 -4.39 12.98
C ARG A 539 8.14 -5.14 11.74
N ASP A 540 8.93 -4.49 10.89
CA ASP A 540 9.51 -5.08 9.68
C ASP A 540 10.36 -6.31 10.02
N ALA A 541 11.00 -6.31 11.19
CA ALA A 541 11.80 -7.42 11.67
C ALA A 541 10.98 -8.64 12.14
N VAL A 542 9.66 -8.52 12.28
CA VAL A 542 8.78 -9.66 12.61
C VAL A 542 8.43 -10.43 11.33
N ASP A 543 8.55 -11.76 11.39
CA ASP A 543 8.25 -12.65 10.27
C ASP A 543 7.50 -13.91 10.73
N TYR A 544 6.93 -14.65 9.78
CA TYR A 544 6.29 -15.94 10.03
C TYR A 544 7.27 -17.08 9.79
N ASP A 545 7.36 -17.97 10.77
CA ASP A 545 8.24 -19.15 10.73
C ASP A 545 7.43 -20.46 10.71
N GLY A 546 6.22 -20.39 10.13
CA GLY A 546 5.32 -21.54 9.93
C GLY A 546 3.88 -21.31 10.39
N LEU A 547 2.98 -22.11 9.82
CA LEU A 547 1.55 -22.04 10.06
C LEU A 547 0.88 -23.41 9.93
N LEU A 548 0.22 -23.85 11.00
CA LEU A 548 -0.47 -25.14 11.07
C LEU A 548 -1.94 -24.93 11.40
N ILE A 549 -2.84 -25.55 10.63
CA ILE A 549 -4.27 -25.60 10.97
C ILE A 549 -4.60 -27.01 11.47
N LYS A 550 -4.92 -27.15 12.75
CA LYS A 550 -5.26 -28.44 13.38
C LYS A 550 -6.65 -28.39 14.01
N GLY A 551 -7.61 -29.06 13.37
CA GLY A 551 -9.00 -29.10 13.79
C GLY A 551 -9.69 -27.74 13.73
N ASP A 552 -9.90 -27.15 14.90
CA ASP A 552 -10.54 -25.83 15.08
C ASP A 552 -9.53 -24.73 15.41
N TYR A 553 -8.22 -24.99 15.31
CA TYR A 553 -7.18 -24.04 15.67
C TYR A 553 -6.25 -23.72 14.50
N ALA A 554 -5.86 -22.46 14.40
CA ALA A 554 -4.70 -22.00 13.63
C ALA A 554 -3.55 -21.74 14.60
N HIS A 555 -2.40 -22.35 14.33
CA HIS A 555 -1.16 -22.25 15.08
C HIS A 555 -0.13 -21.53 14.21
N VAL A 556 0.29 -20.34 14.62
CA VAL A 556 1.21 -19.49 13.86
C VAL A 556 2.52 -19.35 14.63
N PHE A 557 3.64 -19.62 13.96
CA PHE A 557 4.95 -19.27 14.50
C PHE A 557 5.32 -17.87 14.04
N VAL A 558 5.64 -17.01 15.00
CA VAL A 558 6.17 -15.67 14.75
C VAL A 558 7.59 -15.58 15.28
N MET A 559 8.45 -14.92 14.53
CA MET A 559 9.84 -14.69 14.93
C MET A 559 10.20 -13.21 14.84
N ASN A 560 11.07 -12.75 15.72
CA ASN A 560 11.67 -11.42 15.66
C ASN A 560 13.13 -11.52 15.18
N ASN A 561 13.40 -11.16 13.94
CA ASN A 561 14.74 -11.16 13.34
C ASN A 561 15.57 -9.90 13.70
N GLY A 562 14.99 -8.98 14.48
CA GLY A 562 15.58 -7.70 14.83
C GLY A 562 16.51 -7.76 16.04
N ASN A 563 17.05 -6.59 16.36
CA ASN A 563 17.96 -6.38 17.50
C ASN A 563 17.27 -5.74 18.72
N SER A 564 15.97 -5.50 18.66
CA SER A 564 15.16 -4.90 19.71
C SER A 564 13.86 -5.69 19.90
N THR A 565 13.20 -5.51 21.04
CA THR A 565 11.91 -6.15 21.31
C THR A 565 10.86 -5.67 20.32
N ALA A 566 10.09 -6.60 19.75
CA ALA A 566 9.00 -6.30 18.84
C ALA A 566 7.67 -6.68 19.49
N ASP A 567 6.81 -5.68 19.69
CA ASP A 567 5.43 -5.86 20.12
C ASP A 567 4.51 -5.82 18.91
N GLY A 568 3.48 -6.66 18.92
CA GLY A 568 2.56 -6.73 17.79
C GLY A 568 1.27 -7.45 18.13
N VAL A 569 0.37 -7.48 17.15
CA VAL A 569 -0.90 -8.20 17.25
C VAL A 569 -1.06 -9.04 15.99
N LEU A 570 -1.05 -10.36 16.17
CA LEU A 570 -1.39 -11.30 15.12
C LEU A 570 -2.89 -11.26 14.89
N ARG A 571 -3.30 -11.01 13.65
CA ARG A 571 -4.69 -11.00 13.23
C ARG A 571 -5.01 -12.27 12.44
N VAL A 572 -6.09 -12.93 12.82
CA VAL A 572 -6.64 -14.11 12.16
C VAL A 572 -8.08 -13.83 11.74
N GLU A 573 -8.32 -13.73 10.45
CA GLU A 573 -9.65 -13.48 9.86
C GLU A 573 -10.22 -14.76 9.28
N THR A 574 -11.40 -15.19 9.72
CA THR A 574 -12.03 -16.43 9.25
C THR A 574 -13.54 -16.41 9.44
N LEU A 575 -14.29 -16.83 8.41
CA LEU A 575 -15.76 -16.94 8.45
C LEU A 575 -16.48 -15.70 9.00
N GLY A 576 -15.99 -14.50 8.65
CA GLY A 576 -16.53 -13.21 9.11
C GLY A 576 -16.22 -12.86 10.57
N LYS A 577 -15.30 -13.58 11.22
CA LYS A 577 -14.77 -13.26 12.55
C LYS A 577 -13.31 -12.85 12.44
N THR A 578 -12.89 -11.97 13.34
CA THR A 578 -11.51 -11.54 13.49
C THR A 578 -11.03 -11.85 14.90
N PHE A 579 -9.84 -12.45 15.02
CA PHE A 579 -9.18 -12.72 16.28
C PHE A 579 -7.84 -11.98 16.30
N ASP A 580 -7.65 -11.16 17.32
CA ASP A 580 -6.44 -10.37 17.54
C ASP A 580 -5.69 -10.95 18.75
N ILE A 581 -4.46 -11.42 18.53
CA ILE A 581 -3.61 -12.06 19.53
C ILE A 581 -2.37 -11.19 19.76
N PRO A 582 -2.29 -10.45 20.88
CA PRO A 582 -1.11 -9.64 21.19
C PRO A 582 0.08 -10.53 21.52
N PHE A 583 1.28 -10.06 21.17
CA PHE A 583 2.54 -10.71 21.50
C PHE A 583 3.64 -9.67 21.78
N SER A 584 4.68 -10.13 22.46
CA SER A 584 5.95 -9.42 22.64
C SER A 584 7.09 -10.41 22.42
N LEU A 585 8.02 -10.09 21.52
CA LEU A 585 9.14 -10.94 21.14
C LEU A 585 10.46 -10.24 21.43
N ALA A 586 11.26 -10.81 22.32
CA ALA A 586 12.65 -10.41 22.49
C ALA A 586 13.45 -10.58 21.17
N PRO A 587 14.61 -9.92 21.03
CA PRO A 587 15.47 -10.09 19.85
C PRO A 587 15.77 -11.57 19.59
N ARG A 588 15.59 -12.01 18.33
CA ARG A 588 15.84 -13.41 17.90
C ARG A 588 14.96 -14.45 18.59
N GLN A 589 13.84 -14.03 19.19
CA GLN A 589 12.87 -14.94 19.78
C GLN A 589 11.89 -15.46 18.74
N ARG A 590 11.55 -16.74 18.85
CA ARG A 590 10.44 -17.39 18.16
C ARG A 590 9.36 -17.76 19.17
N SER A 591 8.10 -17.55 18.82
CA SER A 591 6.94 -17.92 19.65
C SER A 591 5.86 -18.59 18.82
N LEU A 592 5.08 -19.45 19.47
CA LEU A 592 3.88 -20.05 18.89
C LEU A 592 2.63 -19.33 19.41
N LEU A 593 1.79 -18.87 18.51
CA LEU A 593 0.49 -18.27 18.79
C LEU A 593 -0.62 -19.21 18.31
N SER A 594 -1.72 -19.30 19.05
CA SER A 594 -2.83 -20.20 18.70
C SER A 594 -4.17 -19.46 18.75
N ALA A 595 -4.94 -19.56 17.67
CA ALA A 595 -6.27 -18.97 17.52
C ALA A 595 -7.31 -20.06 17.29
N LYS A 596 -8.45 -20.02 17.99
CA LYS A 596 -9.59 -20.90 17.68
C LYS A 596 -10.39 -20.30 16.53
N ILE A 597 -10.45 -20.99 15.39
CA ILE A 597 -11.00 -20.51 14.11
C ILE A 597 -12.40 -21.06 13.75
N LYS A 598 -13.00 -21.93 14.58
CA LYS A 598 -14.35 -22.48 14.38
C LYS A 598 -15.25 -22.30 15.60
#